data_AF-A0A848ZII3-F1
#
_entry.id   AF-A0A848ZII3-F1
#
_cell.length_a   1.000
_cell.length_b   1.000
_cell.length_c   1.000
_cell.angle_alpha   90.00
_cell.angle_beta   90.00
_cell.angle_gamma   90.00
#
_symmetry.space_group_name_H-M   'P 1'
#
loop_
_entity.id
_entity.type
_entity.pdbx_description
1 polymer ?
#
loop_
_entity_poly.entity_id
_entity_poly.type
_entity_poly.pdbx_seq_one_letter_code
_entity_poly.pdbx_strand_id
1 'polypeptide(L)'
;MTLNEIMDMLYGIFRTTGVFNFQLKLIIMWGIGSLFMYLAIAKKYEPLLLLPIGFGIFIVNFPLVPLMGHSHGHAQLLQIFYHYGLEWEVIPCIIFLGLGAMTDFGPLIANPRTLLIGAGAQLGVFITFTGTVIAGFTLKEAASVGIIGGADGPTTVYLTQHLAPQLLGPNALAAYSYMAMVPLIQPPIMRLMTSVEERKIRMRQLRAVSRQEKILFPLVTAGIIALLVPSVIPLMG
;
A
#
# COMPACT_ATOMS: atom_id res chain seq x y z
N MET A 1 -8.40 46.09 29.99
CA MET A 1 -7.41 44.99 29.92
C MET A 1 -6.35 45.26 30.96
N THR A 2 -6.37 44.52 32.05
CA THR A 2 -5.33 44.62 33.08
C THR A 2 -4.03 44.00 32.57
N LEU A 3 -2.87 44.43 33.10
CA LEU A 3 -1.56 43.91 32.69
C LEU A 3 -1.47 42.38 32.87
N ASN A 4 -2.20 41.84 33.84
CA ASN A 4 -2.29 40.41 34.12
C ASN A 4 -3.09 39.67 33.04
N GLU A 5 -4.19 40.23 32.52
CA GLU A 5 -4.94 39.64 31.39
C GLU A 5 -4.10 39.57 30.11
N ILE A 6 -3.25 40.58 29.86
CA ILE A 6 -2.34 40.58 28.71
C ILE A 6 -1.25 39.51 28.90
N MET A 7 -0.71 39.38 30.11
CA MET A 7 0.24 38.32 30.42
C MET A 7 -0.37 36.92 30.34
N ASP A 8 -1.60 36.74 30.81
CA ASP A 8 -2.33 35.47 30.71
C ASP A 8 -2.68 35.13 29.25
N MET A 9 -3.05 36.12 28.44
CA MET A 9 -3.23 35.95 26.99
C MET A 9 -1.91 35.55 26.31
N LEU A 10 -0.80 36.21 26.65
CA LEU A 10 0.52 35.86 26.11
C LEU A 10 0.93 34.44 26.54
N TYR A 11 0.77 34.07 27.81
CA TYR A 11 1.02 32.71 28.29
C TYR A 11 0.11 31.67 27.62
N GLY A 12 -1.15 32.02 27.36
CA GLY A 12 -2.10 31.21 26.58
C GLY A 12 -1.66 31.02 25.14
N ILE A 13 -1.19 32.08 24.47
CA ILE A 13 -0.60 32.03 23.12
C ILE A 13 0.66 31.14 23.14
N PHE A 14 1.55 31.32 24.13
CA PHE A 14 2.75 30.50 24.26
C PHE A 14 2.44 29.00 24.47
N ARG A 15 1.37 28.65 25.20
CA ARG A 15 0.94 27.25 25.38
C ARG A 15 0.18 26.67 24.18
N THR A 16 -0.54 27.49 23.43
CA THR A 16 -1.26 27.08 22.20
C THR A 16 -0.34 27.06 20.98
N THR A 17 0.85 27.66 21.07
CA THR A 17 1.86 27.59 20.02
C THR A 17 2.54 26.22 20.04
N GLY A 18 2.37 25.45 18.97
CA GLY A 18 2.93 24.10 18.83
C GLY A 18 4.46 24.01 18.96
N VAL A 19 5.15 25.15 18.84
CA VAL A 19 6.62 25.31 18.97
C VAL A 19 7.15 24.87 20.35
N PHE A 20 6.33 24.84 21.41
CA PHE A 20 6.79 24.42 22.74
C PHE A 20 6.43 22.98 23.10
N ASN A 21 5.69 22.28 22.25
CA ASN A 21 5.28 20.88 22.45
C ASN A 21 6.06 19.91 21.55
N PHE A 22 7.35 20.18 21.32
CA PHE A 22 8.20 19.27 20.54
C PHE A 22 8.48 17.98 21.30
N GLN A 23 8.04 16.87 20.73
CA GLN A 23 8.50 15.55 21.11
C GLN A 23 9.48 15.05 20.05
N LEU A 24 10.58 14.42 20.48
CA LEU A 24 11.58 13.85 19.57
C LEU A 24 10.95 12.90 18.53
N LYS A 25 9.89 12.17 18.92
CA LYS A 25 9.13 11.27 18.04
C LYS A 25 8.53 12.00 16.83
N LEU A 26 7.99 13.21 17.02
CA LEU A 26 7.38 14.00 15.94
C LEU A 26 8.43 14.45 14.91
N ILE A 27 9.60 14.85 15.38
CA ILE A 27 10.72 15.26 14.53
C ILE A 27 11.20 14.09 13.66
N ILE A 28 11.29 12.88 14.24
CA ILE A 28 11.63 11.66 13.48
C ILE A 28 10.59 11.40 12.39
N MET A 29 9.30 11.49 12.73
CA MET A 29 8.22 11.29 11.76
C MET A 29 8.23 12.33 10.64
N TRP A 30 8.55 13.58 10.93
CA TRP A 30 8.76 14.61 9.89
C TRP A 30 9.94 14.29 8.98
N GLY A 31 11.03 13.77 9.53
CA GLY A 31 12.15 13.27 8.73
C GLY A 31 11.72 12.16 7.79
N ILE A 32 10.94 11.20 8.29
CA ILE A 32 10.39 10.08 7.49
C ILE A 32 9.44 10.60 6.40
N GLY A 33 8.48 11.45 6.75
CA GLY A 33 7.54 12.04 5.79
C GLY A 33 8.25 12.85 4.70
N SER A 34 9.26 13.64 5.08
CA SER A 34 10.07 14.42 4.14
C SER A 34 10.92 13.53 3.22
N LEU A 35 11.47 12.43 3.75
CA LEU A 35 12.18 11.44 2.95
C LEU A 35 11.26 10.83 1.89
N PHE A 36 10.04 10.44 2.25
CA PHE A 36 9.09 9.88 1.28
C PHE A 36 8.64 10.89 0.23
N MET A 37 8.37 12.14 0.62
CA MET A 37 8.10 13.21 -0.35
C MET A 37 9.29 13.42 -1.29
N TYR A 38 10.53 13.37 -0.79
CA TYR A 38 11.73 13.43 -1.62
C TYR A 38 11.83 12.25 -2.59
N LEU A 39 11.60 11.01 -2.15
CA LEU A 39 11.61 9.83 -3.01
C LEU A 39 10.52 9.92 -4.08
N ALA A 40 9.32 10.36 -3.71
CA ALA A 40 8.21 10.52 -4.64
C ALA A 40 8.48 11.61 -5.70
N ILE A 41 9.04 12.76 -5.31
CA ILE A 41 9.23 13.91 -6.21
C ILE A 41 10.54 13.81 -7.00
N ALA A 42 11.67 13.65 -6.30
CA ALA A 42 13.00 13.70 -6.91
C ALA A 42 13.35 12.38 -7.61
N LYS A 43 12.94 11.24 -7.05
CA LYS A 43 13.20 9.91 -7.64
C LYS A 43 12.02 9.34 -8.41
N LYS A 44 10.85 10.00 -8.40
CA LYS A 44 9.62 9.57 -9.09
C LYS A 44 9.17 8.15 -8.69
N TYR A 45 9.40 7.80 -7.44
CA TYR A 45 8.98 6.51 -6.86
C TYR A 45 7.51 6.56 -6.51
N GLU A 46 6.66 5.79 -7.21
CA GLU A 46 5.21 5.67 -6.97
C GLU A 46 4.55 7.01 -6.58
N PRO A 47 4.74 8.09 -7.38
CA PRO A 47 4.44 9.45 -6.93
C PRO A 47 2.95 9.67 -6.64
N LEU A 48 2.07 8.88 -7.25
CA LEU A 48 0.63 8.97 -7.06
C LEU A 48 0.20 8.59 -5.63
N LEU A 49 0.92 7.68 -4.98
CA LEU A 49 0.55 7.16 -3.66
C LEU A 49 1.58 7.54 -2.59
N LEU A 50 2.87 7.47 -2.90
CA LEU A 50 3.94 7.75 -1.94
C LEU A 50 3.98 9.23 -1.52
N LEU A 51 3.63 10.16 -2.41
CA LEU A 51 3.57 11.59 -2.10
C LEU A 51 2.42 11.91 -1.11
N PRO A 52 1.15 11.54 -1.36
CA PRO A 52 0.09 11.70 -0.36
C PRO A 52 0.39 11.05 0.98
N ILE A 53 1.00 9.86 0.98
CA ILE A 53 1.37 9.17 2.22
C ILE A 53 2.45 9.95 2.98
N GLY A 54 3.52 10.40 2.29
CA GLY A 54 4.58 11.21 2.89
C GLY A 54 4.06 12.54 3.44
N PHE A 55 3.17 13.20 2.71
CA PHE A 55 2.51 14.43 3.16
C PHE A 55 1.58 14.18 4.37
N GLY A 56 0.84 13.08 4.37
CA GLY A 56 0.00 12.65 5.50
C GLY A 56 0.81 12.44 6.78
N ILE A 57 1.95 11.75 6.68
CA ILE A 57 2.90 11.57 7.79
C ILE A 57 3.40 12.93 8.29
N PHE A 58 3.77 13.83 7.37
CA PHE A 58 4.27 15.14 7.72
C PHE A 58 3.22 15.97 8.50
N ILE A 59 2.00 16.06 7.98
CA ILE A 59 0.96 16.96 8.51
C ILE A 59 0.32 16.44 9.82
N VAL A 60 0.12 15.12 9.97
CA VAL A 60 -0.50 14.53 11.18
C VAL A 60 0.41 14.63 12.40
N ASN A 61 1.73 14.73 12.20
CA ASN A 61 2.70 14.80 13.28
C ASN A 61 3.00 16.25 13.74
N PHE A 62 2.17 17.23 13.38
CA PHE A 62 2.28 18.57 13.95
C PHE A 62 1.70 18.65 15.37
N PRO A 63 2.44 19.22 16.34
CA PRO A 63 1.95 19.37 17.70
C PRO A 63 0.72 20.27 17.73
N LEU A 64 -0.29 19.88 18.51
CA LEU A 64 -1.56 20.59 18.67
C LEU A 64 -2.43 20.67 17.40
N VAL A 65 -2.16 19.85 16.38
CA VAL A 65 -2.97 19.75 15.15
C VAL A 65 -3.60 18.35 15.07
N PRO A 66 -4.72 18.09 15.77
CA PRO A 66 -5.35 16.78 15.74
C PRO A 66 -6.03 16.57 14.39
N LEU A 67 -5.35 15.93 13.43
CA LEU A 67 -5.94 15.57 12.13
C LEU A 67 -6.48 14.13 12.10
N MET A 68 -6.06 13.31 13.05
CA MET A 68 -6.42 11.90 13.19
C MET A 68 -6.95 11.64 14.61
N GLY A 69 -7.81 10.64 14.78
CA GLY A 69 -8.50 10.35 16.04
C GLY A 69 -9.74 11.22 16.27
N HIS A 70 -10.14 11.32 17.54
CA HIS A 70 -11.32 12.09 17.98
C HIS A 70 -10.88 13.22 18.90
N SER A 71 -11.38 14.43 18.67
CA SER A 71 -11.24 15.54 19.64
C SER A 71 -12.62 16.13 19.90
N HIS A 72 -12.90 16.44 21.17
CA HIS A 72 -14.18 17.01 21.61
C HIS A 72 -15.41 16.23 21.11
N GLY A 73 -15.32 14.90 21.01
CA GLY A 73 -16.42 14.03 20.58
C GLY A 73 -16.65 13.98 19.06
N HIS A 74 -15.86 14.69 18.25
CA HIS A 74 -15.95 14.66 16.80
C HIS A 74 -14.72 14.00 16.18
N ALA A 75 -14.95 13.20 15.12
CA ALA A 75 -13.88 12.62 14.31
C ALA A 75 -13.15 13.72 13.55
N GLN A 76 -11.82 13.67 13.54
CA GLN A 76 -11.00 14.62 12.81
C GLN A 76 -11.01 14.35 11.30
N LEU A 77 -10.62 15.34 10.50
CA LEU A 77 -10.73 15.28 9.05
C LEU A 77 -10.18 13.99 8.44
N LEU A 78 -8.94 13.60 8.75
CA LEU A 78 -8.34 12.38 8.20
C LEU A 78 -8.89 11.11 8.84
N GLN A 79 -9.42 11.18 10.07
CA GLN A 79 -10.13 10.06 10.69
C GLN A 79 -11.40 9.71 9.92
N ILE A 80 -12.12 10.70 9.38
CA ILE A 80 -13.33 10.49 8.56
C ILE A 80 -12.96 9.73 7.28
N PHE A 81 -11.91 10.19 6.57
CA PHE A 81 -11.41 9.49 5.37
C PHE A 81 -10.91 8.08 5.69
N TYR A 82 -10.26 7.89 6.83
CA TYR A 82 -9.81 6.58 7.28
C TYR A 82 -11.00 5.65 7.57
N HIS A 83 -11.99 6.10 8.34
CA HIS A 83 -13.16 5.32 8.73
C HIS A 83 -14.00 4.90 7.52
N TYR A 84 -14.48 5.87 6.73
CA TYR A 84 -15.36 5.57 5.60
C TYR A 84 -14.61 5.06 4.36
N GLY A 85 -13.32 5.33 4.24
CA GLY A 85 -12.53 4.97 3.07
C GLY A 85 -11.76 3.67 3.23
N LEU A 86 -11.02 3.51 4.33
CA LEU A 86 -10.17 2.35 4.57
C LEU A 86 -10.82 1.31 5.47
N GLU A 87 -11.44 1.70 6.60
CA GLU A 87 -12.09 0.71 7.49
C GLU A 87 -13.32 0.06 6.82
N TRP A 88 -14.06 0.81 6.01
CA TRP A 88 -15.17 0.27 5.19
C TRP A 88 -14.69 -0.35 3.88
N GLU A 89 -13.39 -0.45 3.65
CA GLU A 89 -12.78 -1.11 2.48
C GLU A 89 -13.14 -0.49 1.11
N VAL A 90 -13.78 0.69 1.10
CA VAL A 90 -14.25 1.36 -0.13
C VAL A 90 -13.10 1.78 -1.04
N ILE A 91 -12.06 2.40 -0.48
CA ILE A 91 -10.91 2.91 -1.25
C ILE A 91 -10.14 1.77 -1.94
N PRO A 92 -9.73 0.69 -1.25
CA PRO A 92 -9.05 -0.42 -1.91
C PRO A 92 -9.87 -1.02 -3.05
N CYS A 93 -11.16 -1.26 -2.86
CA CYS A 93 -12.04 -1.83 -3.89
C CYS A 93 -12.17 -0.92 -5.11
N ILE A 94 -12.29 0.40 -4.92
CA ILE A 94 -12.32 1.36 -6.05
C ILE A 94 -10.98 1.37 -6.80
N ILE A 95 -9.85 1.27 -6.09
CA ILE A 95 -8.52 1.18 -6.72
C ILE A 95 -8.41 -0.12 -7.54
N PHE A 96 -8.89 -1.25 -7.01
CA PHE A 96 -8.92 -2.53 -7.76
C PHE A 96 -9.79 -2.48 -9.00
N LEU A 97 -10.97 -1.86 -8.90
CA LEU A 97 -11.83 -1.64 -10.06
C LEU A 97 -11.11 -0.83 -11.15
N GLY A 98 -10.41 0.24 -10.76
CA GLY A 98 -9.60 1.04 -11.68
C GLY A 98 -8.44 0.25 -12.28
N LEU A 99 -7.72 -0.53 -11.48
CA LEU A 99 -6.61 -1.38 -11.94
C LEU A 99 -7.11 -2.46 -12.92
N GLY A 100 -8.25 -3.08 -12.64
CA GLY A 100 -8.91 -4.03 -13.53
C GLY A 100 -9.32 -3.38 -14.87
N ALA A 101 -9.86 -2.15 -14.84
CA ALA A 101 -10.23 -1.40 -16.03
C ALA A 101 -9.03 -1.02 -16.92
N MET A 102 -7.84 -0.83 -16.32
CA MET A 102 -6.60 -0.49 -17.03
C MET A 102 -5.79 -1.72 -17.49
N THR A 103 -6.15 -2.93 -17.04
CA THR A 103 -5.39 -4.15 -17.31
C THR A 103 -5.77 -4.78 -18.66
N ASP A 104 -4.79 -4.99 -19.55
CA ASP A 104 -5.00 -5.78 -20.77
C ASP A 104 -4.78 -7.27 -20.50
N PHE A 105 -5.86 -8.05 -20.55
CA PHE A 105 -5.81 -9.51 -20.43
C PHE A 105 -5.34 -10.22 -21.70
N GLY A 106 -5.17 -9.50 -22.82
CA GLY A 106 -4.74 -10.08 -24.11
C GLY A 106 -3.50 -10.97 -24.00
N PRO A 107 -2.37 -10.50 -23.42
CA PRO A 107 -1.17 -11.31 -23.25
C PRO A 107 -1.38 -12.58 -22.41
N LEU A 108 -2.20 -12.49 -21.36
CA LEU A 108 -2.52 -13.60 -20.46
C LEU A 108 -3.35 -14.68 -21.18
N ILE A 109 -4.39 -14.26 -21.90
CA ILE A 109 -5.28 -15.15 -22.68
C ILE A 109 -4.53 -15.77 -23.87
N ALA A 110 -3.58 -15.02 -24.44
CA ALA A 110 -2.78 -15.49 -25.57
C ALA A 110 -1.81 -16.61 -25.18
N ASN A 111 -1.25 -16.57 -23.97
CA ASN A 111 -0.40 -17.63 -23.43
C ASN A 111 -0.75 -17.94 -21.97
N PRO A 112 -1.74 -18.83 -21.73
CA PRO A 112 -2.21 -19.15 -20.38
C PRO A 112 -1.15 -19.77 -19.47
N ARG A 113 -0.05 -20.33 -20.03
CA ARG A 113 1.05 -20.88 -19.21
C ARG A 113 1.71 -19.80 -18.35
N THR A 114 1.57 -18.52 -18.69
CA THR A 114 2.05 -17.40 -17.88
C THR A 114 1.35 -17.32 -16.52
N LEU A 115 0.14 -17.87 -16.36
CA LEU A 115 -0.53 -17.99 -15.06
C LEU A 115 0.31 -18.81 -14.05
N LEU A 116 1.03 -19.83 -14.51
CA LEU A 116 1.90 -20.64 -13.64
C LEU A 116 3.10 -19.85 -13.13
N ILE A 117 3.60 -18.90 -13.93
CA ILE A 117 4.64 -17.96 -13.50
C ILE A 117 4.09 -17.07 -12.38
N GLY A 118 2.85 -16.60 -12.52
CA GLY A 118 2.13 -15.85 -11.48
C GLY A 118 1.93 -16.67 -10.20
N ALA A 119 1.58 -17.95 -10.31
CA ALA A 119 1.48 -18.86 -9.16
C ALA A 119 2.84 -19.02 -8.44
N GLY A 120 3.93 -19.15 -9.20
CA GLY A 120 5.29 -19.17 -8.64
C GLY A 120 5.69 -17.87 -7.95
N ALA A 121 5.24 -16.71 -8.44
CA ALA A 121 5.50 -15.42 -7.81
C ALA A 121 4.93 -15.32 -6.38
N GLN A 122 3.83 -16.04 -6.08
CA GLN A 122 3.22 -16.07 -4.76
C GLN A 122 4.07 -16.80 -3.70
N LEU A 123 5.13 -17.52 -4.09
CA LEU A 123 6.09 -18.08 -3.11
C LEU A 123 6.71 -17.01 -2.22
N GLY A 124 6.87 -15.77 -2.73
CA GLY A 124 7.36 -14.64 -1.94
C GLY A 124 6.47 -14.34 -0.72
N VAL A 125 5.15 -14.48 -0.87
CA VAL A 125 4.18 -14.31 0.24
C VAL A 125 4.42 -15.36 1.32
N PHE A 126 4.56 -16.62 0.93
CA PHE A 126 4.77 -17.73 1.89
C PHE A 126 6.11 -17.64 2.61
N ILE A 127 7.19 -17.26 1.89
CA ILE A 127 8.52 -17.06 2.50
C ILE A 127 8.47 -15.93 3.51
N THR A 128 7.87 -14.79 3.14
CA THR A 128 7.74 -13.61 4.01
C THR A 128 6.88 -13.94 5.23
N PHE A 129 5.75 -14.62 5.05
CA PHE A 129 4.90 -15.10 6.12
C PHE A 129 5.67 -15.99 7.10
N THR A 130 6.35 -17.02 6.60
CA THR A 130 7.10 -17.98 7.43
C THR A 130 8.23 -17.29 8.18
N GLY A 131 8.99 -16.41 7.52
CA GLY A 131 10.05 -15.63 8.17
C GLY A 131 9.52 -14.72 9.28
N THR A 132 8.35 -14.13 9.08
CA THR A 132 7.72 -13.24 10.08
C THR A 132 7.19 -14.01 11.28
N VAL A 133 6.63 -15.21 11.07
CA VAL A 133 6.25 -16.13 12.16
C VAL A 133 7.48 -16.52 12.99
N ILE A 134 8.59 -16.87 12.34
CA ILE A 134 9.86 -17.22 13.03
C ILE A 134 10.41 -16.02 13.82
N ALA A 135 10.20 -14.80 13.34
CA ALA A 135 10.57 -13.57 14.04
C ALA A 135 9.68 -13.24 15.26
N GLY A 136 8.66 -14.05 15.56
CA GLY A 136 7.85 -13.95 16.78
C GLY A 136 6.55 -13.15 16.64
N PHE A 137 6.14 -12.81 15.42
CA PHE A 137 4.86 -12.13 15.18
C PHE A 137 3.68 -13.10 15.29
N THR A 138 2.49 -12.58 15.61
CA THR A 138 1.26 -13.39 15.59
C THR A 138 0.92 -13.83 14.17
N LEU A 139 0.12 -14.90 14.01
CA LEU A 139 -0.27 -15.39 12.68
C LEU A 139 -0.99 -14.33 11.83
N LYS A 140 -1.81 -13.47 12.47
CA LYS A 140 -2.53 -12.39 11.78
C LYS A 140 -1.58 -11.30 11.30
N GLU A 141 -0.60 -10.93 12.12
CA GLU A 141 0.42 -9.94 11.74
C GLU A 141 1.38 -10.51 10.69
N ALA A 142 1.77 -11.78 10.81
CA ALA A 142 2.59 -12.43 9.81
C ALA A 142 1.86 -12.55 8.46
N ALA A 143 0.54 -12.78 8.46
CA ALA A 143 -0.28 -12.76 7.24
C ALA A 143 -0.35 -11.37 6.60
N SER A 144 -0.49 -10.31 7.41
CA SER A 144 -0.52 -8.93 6.89
C SER A 144 0.84 -8.46 6.38
N VAL A 145 1.95 -8.90 6.97
CA VAL A 145 3.31 -8.63 6.46
C VAL A 145 3.61 -9.51 5.24
N GLY A 146 3.18 -10.77 5.25
CA GLY A 146 3.41 -11.73 4.17
C GLY A 146 2.90 -11.25 2.82
N ILE A 147 1.72 -10.63 2.79
CA ILE A 147 1.08 -10.18 1.55
C ILE A 147 1.89 -9.10 0.81
N ILE A 148 2.79 -8.38 1.49
CA ILE A 148 3.73 -7.44 0.86
C ILE A 148 4.57 -8.16 -0.20
N GLY A 149 4.91 -9.44 0.04
CA GLY A 149 5.64 -10.28 -0.91
C GLY A 149 4.88 -10.56 -2.21
N GLY A 150 3.57 -10.32 -2.25
CA GLY A 150 2.75 -10.39 -3.46
C GLY A 150 2.87 -9.17 -4.36
N ALA A 151 3.58 -8.13 -3.92
CA ALA A 151 3.81 -6.87 -4.64
C ALA A 151 2.52 -6.18 -5.11
N ASP A 152 1.44 -6.30 -4.32
CA ASP A 152 0.16 -5.64 -4.55
C ASP A 152 -0.22 -4.73 -3.38
N GLY A 153 -0.16 -3.41 -3.61
CA GLY A 153 -0.30 -2.38 -2.58
C GLY A 153 -1.73 -2.29 -2.04
N PRO A 154 -2.74 -2.14 -2.90
CA PRO A 154 -4.14 -2.15 -2.50
C PRO A 154 -4.55 -3.42 -1.73
N THR A 155 -4.11 -4.62 -2.15
CA THR A 155 -4.39 -5.87 -1.40
C THR A 155 -3.70 -5.83 -0.04
N THR A 156 -2.47 -5.31 0.04
CA THR A 156 -1.75 -5.18 1.31
C THR A 156 -2.49 -4.28 2.29
N VAL A 157 -2.98 -3.13 1.82
CA VAL A 157 -3.77 -2.19 2.62
C VAL A 157 -5.06 -2.86 3.10
N TYR A 158 -5.78 -3.52 2.20
CA TYR A 158 -7.02 -4.24 2.51
C TYR A 158 -6.83 -5.31 3.58
N LEU A 159 -5.89 -6.24 3.36
CA LEU A 159 -5.68 -7.37 4.26
C LEU A 159 -5.12 -6.92 5.61
N THR A 160 -4.22 -5.92 5.61
CA THR A 160 -3.67 -5.39 6.87
C THR A 160 -4.75 -4.71 7.68
N GLN A 161 -5.68 -3.99 7.05
CA GLN A 161 -6.82 -3.40 7.74
C GLN A 161 -7.72 -4.48 8.37
N HIS A 162 -7.92 -5.61 7.70
CA HIS A 162 -8.76 -6.69 8.22
C HIS A 162 -8.09 -7.52 9.32
N LEU A 163 -6.77 -7.75 9.23
CA LEU A 163 -6.05 -8.68 10.10
C LEU A 163 -5.25 -8.01 11.23
N ALA A 164 -4.61 -6.87 10.95
CA ALA A 164 -3.69 -6.18 11.86
C ALA A 164 -3.66 -4.65 11.60
N PRO A 165 -4.75 -3.91 11.94
CA PRO A 165 -4.85 -2.46 11.68
C PRO A 165 -3.68 -1.65 12.24
N GLN A 166 -3.12 -2.08 13.37
CA GLN A 166 -1.97 -1.44 14.01
C GLN A 166 -0.69 -1.44 13.15
N LEU A 167 -0.58 -2.37 12.18
CA LEU A 167 0.53 -2.46 11.24
C LEU A 167 0.24 -1.79 9.90
N LEU A 168 -0.93 -1.17 9.71
CA LEU A 168 -1.31 -0.59 8.43
C LEU A 168 -0.32 0.45 7.91
N GLY A 169 0.09 1.37 8.77
CA GLY A 169 1.06 2.41 8.41
C GLY A 169 2.39 1.82 7.93
N PRO A 170 3.08 1.02 8.78
CA PRO A 170 4.32 0.35 8.39
C PRO A 170 4.19 -0.54 7.15
N ASN A 171 3.13 -1.35 7.03
CA ASN A 171 2.95 -2.28 5.91
C ASN A 171 2.67 -1.55 4.59
N ALA A 172 1.80 -0.53 4.60
CA ALA A 172 1.51 0.27 3.41
C ALA A 172 2.77 0.99 2.92
N LEU A 173 3.55 1.57 3.85
CA LEU A 173 4.81 2.21 3.53
C LEU A 173 5.82 1.24 2.92
N ALA A 174 5.98 0.06 3.53
CA ALA A 174 6.87 -0.98 3.03
C ALA A 174 6.43 -1.45 1.62
N ALA A 175 5.14 -1.72 1.42
CA ALA A 175 4.61 -2.20 0.14
C ALA A 175 4.90 -1.22 -1.01
N TYR A 176 4.50 0.04 -0.90
CA TYR A 176 4.72 1.02 -1.97
C TYR A 176 6.20 1.38 -2.16
N SER A 177 6.99 1.41 -1.09
CA SER A 177 8.43 1.66 -1.19
C SER A 177 9.15 0.53 -1.92
N TYR A 178 8.83 -0.74 -1.61
CA TYR A 178 9.43 -1.89 -2.28
C TYR A 178 9.00 -2.02 -3.74
N MET A 179 7.74 -1.72 -4.08
CA MET A 179 7.29 -1.66 -5.48
C MET A 179 8.10 -0.68 -6.31
N ALA A 180 8.34 0.52 -5.78
CA ALA A 180 9.17 1.51 -6.45
C ALA A 180 10.65 1.09 -6.58
N MET A 181 11.12 0.20 -5.71
CA MET A 181 12.48 -0.36 -5.75
C MET A 181 12.62 -1.59 -6.66
N VAL A 182 11.55 -2.10 -7.26
CA VAL A 182 11.60 -3.26 -8.19
C VAL A 182 12.64 -3.06 -9.31
N PRO A 183 12.77 -1.89 -9.97
CA PRO A 183 13.81 -1.68 -10.99
C PRO A 183 15.24 -1.75 -10.46
N LEU A 184 15.44 -1.59 -9.15
CA LEU A 184 16.74 -1.71 -8.50
C LEU A 184 17.01 -3.15 -8.05
N ILE A 185 16.00 -3.82 -7.49
CA ILE A 185 16.13 -5.15 -6.86
C ILE A 185 16.05 -6.27 -7.91
N GLN A 186 15.14 -6.16 -8.88
CA GLN A 186 14.85 -7.22 -9.84
C GLN A 186 16.01 -7.49 -10.81
N PRO A 187 16.69 -6.50 -11.42
CA PRO A 187 17.75 -6.79 -12.39
C PRO A 187 18.97 -7.52 -11.82
N PRO A 188 19.49 -7.19 -10.62
CA PRO A 188 20.55 -7.98 -9.98
C PRO A 188 20.15 -9.43 -9.75
N ILE A 189 18.94 -9.69 -9.25
CA ILE A 189 18.45 -11.06 -9.01
C ILE A 189 18.36 -11.83 -10.32
N MET A 190 17.80 -11.22 -11.38
CA MET A 190 17.77 -11.84 -12.70
C MET A 190 19.18 -12.16 -13.21
N ARG A 191 20.14 -11.25 -12.97
CA ARG A 191 21.54 -11.47 -13.38
C ARG A 191 22.22 -12.64 -12.66
N LEU A 192 21.83 -12.89 -11.41
CA LEU A 192 22.36 -13.98 -10.57
C LEU A 192 21.70 -15.33 -10.88
N MET A 193 20.39 -15.35 -11.14
CA MET A 193 19.62 -16.60 -11.23
C MET A 193 19.47 -17.18 -12.64
N THR A 194 19.70 -16.38 -13.69
CA THR A 194 19.51 -16.83 -15.07
C THR A 194 20.84 -16.86 -15.84
N SER A 195 20.96 -17.74 -16.82
CA SER A 195 22.11 -17.81 -17.72
C SER A 195 21.98 -16.84 -18.91
N VAL A 196 23.09 -16.57 -19.61
CA VAL A 196 23.08 -15.73 -20.82
C VAL A 196 22.28 -16.38 -21.95
N GLU A 197 22.29 -17.71 -22.04
CA GLU A 197 21.58 -18.45 -23.08
C GLU A 197 20.06 -18.43 -22.87
N GLU A 198 19.58 -18.56 -21.62
CA GLU A 198 18.16 -18.40 -21.29
C GLU A 198 17.63 -17.00 -21.62
N ARG A 199 18.43 -15.95 -21.36
CA ARG A 199 18.06 -14.56 -21.66
C ARG A 199 17.94 -14.26 -23.16
N LYS A 200 18.56 -15.08 -24.02
CA LYS A 200 18.53 -14.92 -25.49
C LYS A 200 17.40 -15.71 -26.17
N ILE A 201 16.62 -16.48 -25.41
CA ILE A 201 15.49 -17.25 -25.95
C ILE A 201 14.51 -16.29 -26.64
N ARG A 202 14.22 -16.54 -27.92
CA ARG A 202 13.24 -15.74 -28.67
C ARG A 202 11.82 -16.12 -28.25
N MET A 203 11.09 -15.15 -27.71
CA MET A 203 9.68 -15.29 -27.41
C MET A 203 8.87 -15.39 -28.71
N ARG A 204 7.96 -16.36 -28.79
CA ARG A 204 7.03 -16.49 -29.92
C ARG A 204 6.06 -15.32 -29.91
N GLN A 205 5.59 -14.91 -31.10
CA GLN A 205 4.51 -13.94 -31.18
C GLN A 205 3.25 -14.52 -30.53
N LEU A 206 2.57 -13.68 -29.76
CA LEU A 206 1.32 -14.03 -29.09
C LEU A 206 0.22 -14.26 -30.13
N ARG A 207 -0.68 -15.22 -29.87
CA ARG A 207 -1.87 -15.43 -30.71
C ARG A 207 -2.77 -14.20 -30.66
N ALA A 208 -3.48 -13.93 -31.76
CA ALA A 208 -4.54 -12.92 -31.75
C ALA A 208 -5.69 -13.40 -30.85
N VAL A 209 -6.09 -12.56 -29.89
CA VAL A 209 -7.18 -12.85 -28.97
C VAL A 209 -8.46 -12.21 -29.50
N SER A 210 -9.51 -13.00 -29.60
CA SER A 210 -10.81 -12.53 -30.09
C SER A 210 -11.48 -11.58 -29.10
N ARG A 211 -12.36 -10.70 -29.60
CA ARG A 211 -13.15 -9.81 -28.74
C ARG A 211 -14.04 -10.59 -27.76
N GLN A 212 -14.55 -11.75 -28.19
CA GLN A 212 -15.37 -12.61 -27.33
C GLN A 212 -14.56 -13.20 -26.18
N GLU A 213 -13.35 -13.70 -26.43
CA GLU A 213 -12.47 -14.19 -25.35
C GLU A 213 -12.15 -13.10 -24.34
N LYS A 214 -11.85 -11.86 -24.79
CA LYS A 214 -11.57 -10.75 -23.88
C LYS A 214 -12.76 -10.38 -22.98
N ILE A 215 -13.99 -10.48 -23.48
CA ILE A 215 -15.21 -10.16 -22.72
C ILE A 215 -15.58 -11.30 -21.77
N LEU A 216 -15.48 -12.54 -22.24
CA LEU A 216 -15.89 -13.71 -21.47
C LEU A 216 -14.88 -14.07 -20.37
N PHE A 217 -13.60 -13.79 -20.58
CA PHE A 217 -12.53 -14.08 -19.63
C PHE A 217 -12.77 -13.53 -18.22
N PRO A 218 -13.02 -12.23 -17.99
CA PRO A 218 -13.27 -11.70 -16.64
C PRO A 218 -14.53 -12.30 -16.01
N LEU A 219 -15.61 -12.50 -16.78
CA LEU A 219 -16.86 -13.09 -16.27
C LEU A 219 -16.67 -14.54 -15.79
N VAL A 220 -15.98 -15.36 -16.59
CA VAL A 220 -15.69 -16.76 -16.23
C VAL A 220 -14.72 -16.81 -15.06
N THR A 221 -13.70 -15.95 -15.06
CA THR A 221 -12.70 -15.89 -13.98
C THR A 221 -13.35 -15.47 -12.67
N ALA A 222 -14.18 -14.42 -12.67
CA ALA A 222 -14.95 -13.99 -11.50
C ALA A 222 -15.89 -15.11 -11.01
N GLY A 223 -16.58 -15.80 -11.92
CA GLY A 223 -17.43 -16.94 -11.56
C GLY A 223 -16.64 -18.10 -10.91
N ILE A 224 -15.47 -18.44 -11.45
CA ILE A 224 -14.60 -19.48 -10.86
C ILE A 224 -14.08 -19.04 -9.49
N ILE A 225 -13.61 -17.79 -9.35
CA ILE A 225 -13.13 -17.26 -8.08
C ILE A 225 -14.27 -17.22 -7.05
N ALA A 226 -15.48 -16.86 -7.46
CA ALA A 226 -16.64 -16.79 -6.56
C ALA A 226 -17.01 -18.17 -6.01
N LEU A 227 -16.82 -19.22 -6.81
CA LEU A 227 -17.09 -20.60 -6.39
C LEU A 227 -15.96 -21.19 -5.53
N LEU A 228 -14.70 -20.88 -5.84
CA LEU A 228 -13.54 -21.46 -5.16
C LEU A 228 -13.12 -20.69 -3.90
N VAL A 229 -13.14 -19.35 -3.94
CA VAL A 229 -12.68 -18.48 -2.86
C VAL A 229 -13.60 -17.25 -2.74
N PRO A 230 -14.82 -17.42 -2.18
CA PRO A 230 -15.81 -16.34 -2.09
C PRO A 230 -15.31 -15.09 -1.34
N SER A 231 -14.43 -15.27 -0.36
CA SER A 231 -13.90 -14.17 0.48
C SER A 231 -13.06 -13.15 -0.29
N VAL A 232 -12.59 -13.48 -1.50
CA VAL A 232 -11.73 -12.59 -2.32
C VAL A 232 -12.56 -11.80 -3.34
N ILE A 233 -13.85 -12.10 -3.49
CA ILE A 233 -14.73 -11.44 -4.46
C ILE A 233 -14.83 -9.92 -4.31
N PRO A 234 -14.86 -9.32 -3.10
CA PRO A 234 -14.84 -7.86 -3.00
C PRO A 234 -13.65 -7.19 -3.70
N LEU A 235 -12.53 -7.91 -3.88
CA LEU A 235 -11.33 -7.40 -4.56
C LEU A 235 -11.24 -7.81 -6.03
N MET A 236 -11.61 -9.06 -6.36
CA MET A 236 -11.39 -9.66 -7.69
C MET A 236 -12.65 -9.68 -8.58
N GLY A 237 -13.80 -9.29 -8.04
CA GLY A 237 -15.11 -9.33 -8.71
C GLY A 237 -15.39 -8.18 -9.68
#